data_AF-X1IWH9-F1
#
_entry.id   AF-X1IWH9-F1
#
_cell.length_a   1.000
_cell.length_b   1.000
_cell.length_c   1.000
_cell.angle_alpha   90.00
_cell.angle_beta   90.00
_cell.angle_gamma   90.00
#
_symmetry.space_group_name_H-M   'P 1'
#
loop_
_entity.id
_entity.type
_entity.pdbx_description
1 polymer ?
#
loop_
_entity_poly.entity_id
_entity_poly.type
_entity_poly.pdbx_seq_one_letter_code
_entity_poly.pdbx_strand_id
1 'polypeptide(L)'
;VRQLMNAKKYSQKIIVVYGERCYLDPDNPFRDIDQIIRECGAGISRVQTRSCIDMLASAKEREKISGGKKIYWLTPGWLENWKQIFKEWDAAKSNETFPQNDKAVLLDAVGIFDEYSQDSPEKILEFSDWMNLDIEPYKVSLDRFKNLLLECTKKKSKIEKNGN
;
A
#
# COMPACT_ATOMS: atom_id res chain seq x y z
N VAL A 1 -3.69 14.30 -9.53
CA VAL A 1 -4.51 14.84 -10.64
C VAL A 1 -4.11 14.31 -12.02
N ARG A 2 -2.84 14.44 -12.47
CA ARG A 2 -2.40 13.99 -13.81
C ARG A 2 -2.84 12.58 -14.19
N GLN A 3 -2.63 11.61 -13.30
CA GLN A 3 -3.01 10.21 -13.55
C GLN A 3 -4.53 10.01 -13.69
N LEU A 4 -5.34 10.75 -12.93
CA LEU A 4 -6.80 10.73 -13.08
C LEU A 4 -7.23 11.29 -14.43
N MET A 5 -6.65 12.42 -14.86
CA MET A 5 -6.96 13.01 -16.17
C MET A 5 -6.54 12.09 -17.32
N ASN A 6 -5.42 11.38 -17.18
CA ASN A 6 -5.02 10.37 -18.14
C ASN A 6 -6.03 9.21 -18.19
N ALA A 7 -6.41 8.65 -17.03
CA ALA A 7 -7.37 7.55 -16.95
C ALA A 7 -8.75 7.91 -17.55
N LYS A 8 -9.19 9.16 -17.40
CA LYS A 8 -10.45 9.66 -17.98
C LYS A 8 -10.50 9.60 -19.51
N LYS A 9 -9.34 9.60 -20.18
CA LYS A 9 -9.27 9.43 -21.64
C LYS A 9 -9.70 8.04 -22.08
N TYR A 10 -9.59 7.05 -21.19
CA TYR A 10 -9.83 5.63 -21.50
C TYR A 10 -11.12 5.10 -20.89
N SER A 11 -11.63 5.71 -19.82
CA SER A 11 -12.84 5.23 -19.14
C SER A 11 -13.55 6.33 -18.35
N GLN A 12 -14.87 6.32 -18.42
CA GLN A 12 -15.74 7.12 -17.52
C GLN A 12 -15.81 6.53 -16.10
N LYS A 13 -15.44 5.25 -15.93
CA LYS A 13 -15.47 4.54 -14.65
C LYS A 13 -14.04 4.26 -14.20
N ILE A 14 -13.59 4.99 -13.19
CA ILE A 14 -12.22 4.91 -12.65
C ILE A 14 -12.27 4.39 -11.21
N ILE A 15 -11.34 3.49 -10.89
CA ILE A 15 -11.05 3.06 -9.52
C ILE A 15 -9.66 3.59 -9.15
N VAL A 16 -9.60 4.33 -8.05
CA VAL A 16 -8.37 4.83 -7.46
C VAL A 16 -7.91 3.86 -6.39
N VAL A 17 -6.68 3.38 -6.53
CA VAL A 17 -6.08 2.40 -5.61
C VAL A 17 -5.07 3.11 -4.71
N TYR A 18 -5.58 4.05 -3.90
CA TYR A 18 -4.80 4.79 -2.92
C TYR A 18 -5.45 4.65 -1.55
N GLY A 19 -4.63 4.40 -0.53
CA GLY A 19 -5.03 4.56 0.85
C GLY A 19 -5.18 6.04 1.20
N GLU A 20 -5.91 6.32 2.27
CA GLU A 20 -6.09 7.67 2.82
C GLU A 20 -4.75 8.39 3.05
N ARG A 21 -3.73 7.66 3.53
CA ARG A 21 -2.40 8.20 3.88
C ARG A 21 -1.40 8.13 2.72
N CYS A 22 -1.81 7.65 1.55
CA CYS A 22 -0.89 7.50 0.41
C CYS A 22 -0.61 8.82 -0.33
N TYR A 23 -1.34 9.89 -0.01
CA TYR A 23 -1.14 11.20 -0.58
C TYR A 23 -1.35 12.27 0.50
N LEU A 24 -0.39 13.18 0.61
CA LEU A 24 -0.49 14.39 1.41
C LEU A 24 -0.07 15.54 0.50
N ASP A 25 -0.90 16.58 0.43
CA ASP A 25 -0.56 17.81 -0.28
C ASP A 25 0.27 18.69 0.66
N PRO A 26 1.55 18.98 0.34
CA PRO A 26 2.43 19.75 1.23
C PRO A 26 1.99 21.20 1.39
N ASP A 27 1.28 21.75 0.41
CA ASP A 27 0.82 23.13 0.41
C ASP A 27 -0.57 23.27 1.03
N ASN A 28 -1.35 22.18 1.07
CA ASN A 28 -2.68 22.16 1.68
C ASN A 28 -2.98 20.81 2.38
N PRO A 29 -2.68 20.68 3.69
CA PRO A 29 -2.90 19.44 4.44
C PRO A 29 -4.34 18.90 4.44
N PHE A 30 -5.34 19.75 4.14
CA PHE A 30 -6.75 19.36 4.07
C PHE A 30 -7.16 18.82 2.70
N ARG A 31 -6.28 18.92 1.70
CA ARG A 31 -6.52 18.43 0.34
C ARG A 31 -6.06 17.00 0.19
N ASP A 32 -6.80 16.10 0.82
CA ASP A 32 -6.57 14.67 0.72
C ASP A 32 -7.00 14.08 -0.64
N ILE A 33 -6.77 12.79 -0.81
CA ILE A 33 -7.14 12.08 -2.05
C ILE A 33 -8.65 12.11 -2.32
N ASP A 34 -9.49 12.11 -1.28
CA ASP A 34 -10.94 12.13 -1.44
C ASP A 34 -11.42 13.51 -1.91
N GLN A 35 -10.79 14.59 -1.44
CA GLN A 35 -11.01 15.94 -1.94
C GLN A 35 -10.61 16.06 -3.41
N ILE A 36 -9.45 15.53 -3.80
CA ILE A 36 -9.02 15.50 -5.21
C ILE A 36 -10.01 14.72 -6.10
N ILE A 37 -10.54 13.61 -5.59
CA ILE A 37 -11.54 12.82 -6.31
C ILE A 37 -12.84 13.62 -6.48
N ARG A 38 -13.31 14.31 -5.42
CA ARG A 38 -14.48 15.20 -5.49
C ARG A 38 -14.29 16.32 -6.53
N GLU A 39 -13.12 16.97 -6.53
CA GLU A 39 -12.75 18.00 -7.52
C GLU A 39 -12.77 17.48 -8.96
N CYS A 40 -12.43 16.20 -9.16
CA CYS A 40 -12.44 15.58 -10.47
C CYS A 40 -13.84 15.12 -10.92
N GLY A 41 -14.88 15.23 -10.09
CA GLY A 41 -16.26 14.94 -10.46
C GLY A 41 -16.63 13.46 -10.43
N ALA A 42 -17.80 13.16 -11.01
CA ALA A 42 -18.43 11.83 -10.93
C ALA A 42 -17.66 10.74 -11.69
N GLY A 43 -18.03 9.48 -11.45
CA GLY A 43 -17.46 8.33 -12.15
C GLY A 43 -16.14 7.80 -11.57
N ILE A 44 -15.63 8.42 -10.51
CA ILE A 44 -14.41 8.00 -9.80
C ILE A 44 -14.80 7.39 -8.46
N SER A 45 -14.21 6.24 -8.15
CA SER A 45 -14.37 5.54 -6.86
C SER A 45 -13.00 5.20 -6.31
N ARG A 46 -12.87 5.03 -4.99
CA ARG A 46 -11.60 4.67 -4.33
C ARG A 46 -11.76 3.50 -3.39
N VAL A 47 -10.74 2.66 -3.31
CA VAL A 47 -10.64 1.64 -2.27
C VAL A 47 -10.63 2.28 -0.89
N GLN A 48 -11.49 1.83 0.02
CA GLN A 48 -11.65 2.44 1.34
C GLN A 48 -10.67 1.82 2.34
N THR A 49 -9.41 2.24 2.24
CA THR A 49 -8.31 1.77 3.11
C THR A 49 -7.47 2.94 3.59
N ARG A 50 -6.74 2.75 4.71
CA ARG A 50 -5.83 3.77 5.24
C ARG A 50 -4.49 3.75 4.51
N SER A 51 -3.97 2.57 4.19
CA SER A 51 -2.70 2.36 3.51
C SER A 51 -2.75 1.17 2.53
N CYS A 52 -1.73 1.01 1.69
CA CYS A 52 -1.55 -0.18 0.86
C CYS A 52 -1.39 -1.47 1.69
N ILE A 53 -0.85 -1.38 2.90
CA ILE A 53 -0.80 -2.52 3.83
C ILE A 53 -2.22 -3.02 4.14
N ASP A 54 -3.17 -2.12 4.38
CA ASP A 54 -4.57 -2.46 4.68
C ASP A 54 -5.32 -3.09 3.49
N MET A 55 -4.76 -3.00 2.29
CA MET A 55 -5.29 -3.67 1.10
C MET A 55 -4.94 -5.16 1.08
N LEU A 56 -3.83 -5.55 1.70
CA LEU A 56 -3.38 -6.94 1.80
C LEU A 56 -3.79 -7.58 3.12
N ALA A 57 -3.68 -6.87 4.23
CA ALA A 57 -4.06 -7.36 5.56
C ALA A 57 -4.78 -6.28 6.38
N SER A 58 -5.99 -6.58 6.82
CA SER A 58 -6.76 -5.73 7.73
C SER A 58 -6.04 -5.51 9.06
N ALA A 59 -6.44 -4.49 9.81
CA ALA A 59 -5.92 -4.24 11.16
C ALA A 59 -6.03 -5.48 12.07
N LYS A 60 -7.16 -6.21 12.00
CA LYS A 60 -7.39 -7.44 12.77
C LYS A 60 -6.48 -8.59 12.35
N GLU A 61 -6.21 -8.73 11.04
CA GLU A 61 -5.26 -9.72 10.55
C GLU A 61 -3.83 -9.36 11.00
N ARG A 62 -3.45 -8.09 10.90
CA ARG A 62 -2.14 -7.62 11.35
C ARG A 62 -1.91 -7.79 12.85
N GLU A 63 -2.93 -7.59 13.67
CA GLU A 63 -2.87 -7.87 15.11
C GLU A 63 -2.61 -9.36 15.40
N LYS A 64 -3.25 -10.25 14.64
CA LYS A 64 -2.98 -11.70 14.75
C LYS A 64 -1.58 -12.07 14.28
N ILE A 65 -1.14 -11.52 13.14
CA ILE A 65 0.18 -11.79 12.56
C ILE A 65 1.29 -11.25 13.46
N SER A 66 1.09 -10.08 14.08
CA SER A 66 2.11 -9.48 14.94
C SER A 66 2.31 -10.23 16.25
N GLY A 67 1.29 -10.92 16.76
CA GLY A 67 1.38 -11.67 18.02
C GLY A 67 1.83 -10.79 19.20
N GLY A 68 1.43 -9.52 19.20
CA GLY A 68 1.83 -8.53 20.22
C GLY A 68 3.19 -7.86 19.99
N LYS A 69 3.95 -8.27 18.97
CA LYS A 69 5.21 -7.61 18.58
C LYS A 69 4.95 -6.32 17.80
N LYS A 70 5.90 -5.39 17.85
CA LYS A 70 5.92 -4.19 17.03
C LYS A 70 6.54 -4.54 15.67
N ILE A 71 5.70 -4.55 14.63
CA ILE A 71 6.06 -5.00 13.29
C ILE A 71 6.18 -3.83 12.33
N TYR A 72 7.27 -3.80 11.57
CA TYR A 72 7.38 -2.96 10.38
C TYR A 72 6.80 -3.69 9.16
N TRP A 73 5.72 -3.18 8.58
CA TRP A 73 5.00 -3.87 7.49
C TRP A 73 5.56 -3.51 6.12
N LEU A 74 5.87 -4.52 5.32
CA LEU A 74 6.35 -4.41 3.95
C LEU A 74 5.39 -5.12 2.99
N THR A 75 5.45 -4.74 1.72
CA THR A 75 4.86 -5.48 0.58
C THR A 75 5.91 -5.60 -0.54
N PRO A 76 5.70 -6.44 -1.56
CA PRO A 76 6.72 -6.73 -2.57
C PRO A 76 7.40 -5.51 -3.18
N GLY A 77 6.64 -4.45 -3.46
CA GLY A 77 7.18 -3.22 -4.05
C GLY A 77 8.25 -2.53 -3.19
N TRP A 78 8.24 -2.71 -1.87
CA TRP A 78 9.32 -2.22 -1.01
C TRP A 78 10.61 -3.00 -1.23
N LEU A 79 10.54 -4.33 -1.28
CA LEU A 79 11.72 -5.17 -1.49
C LEU A 79 12.39 -4.87 -2.84
N GLU A 80 11.59 -4.60 -3.87
CA GLU A 80 12.08 -4.22 -5.20
C GLU A 80 12.66 -2.79 -5.27
N ASN A 81 12.03 -1.82 -4.58
CA ASN A 81 12.26 -0.40 -4.84
C ASN A 81 12.74 0.40 -3.62
N TRP A 82 13.20 -0.26 -2.54
CA TRP A 82 13.53 0.41 -1.28
C TRP A 82 14.54 1.55 -1.46
N LYS A 83 15.56 1.38 -2.32
CA LYS A 83 16.56 2.42 -2.61
C LYS A 83 15.93 3.70 -3.16
N GLN A 84 14.90 3.57 -4.00
CA GLN A 84 14.17 4.72 -4.56
C GLN A 84 13.19 5.31 -3.55
N ILE A 85 12.52 4.46 -2.76
CA ILE A 85 11.56 4.87 -1.73
C ILE A 85 12.26 5.69 -0.64
N PHE A 86 13.45 5.26 -0.24
CA PHE A 86 14.24 5.86 0.84
C PHE A 86 15.44 6.67 0.34
N LYS A 87 15.44 7.11 -0.92
CA LYS A 87 16.58 7.83 -1.53
C LYS A 87 17.01 9.10 -0.78
N GLU A 88 16.09 9.75 -0.09
CA GLU A 88 16.35 10.97 0.70
C GLU A 88 16.68 10.67 2.17
N TRP A 89 16.72 9.39 2.56
CA TRP A 89 17.02 8.99 3.92
C TRP A 89 18.52 8.74 4.07
N ASP A 90 19.12 9.34 5.08
CA ASP A 90 20.46 9.01 5.51
C ASP A 90 20.45 7.83 6.50
N ALA A 91 21.64 7.38 6.86
CA ALA A 91 21.82 6.29 7.82
C ALA A 91 21.30 6.66 9.22
N ALA A 92 21.30 7.95 9.59
CA ALA A 92 20.75 8.37 10.88
C ALA A 92 19.23 8.15 10.92
N LYS A 93 18.53 8.54 9.85
CA LYS A 93 17.07 8.40 9.75
C LYS A 93 16.62 6.95 9.75
N SER A 94 17.33 6.06 9.04
CA SER A 94 17.02 4.63 9.06
C SER A 94 17.24 4.05 10.47
N ASN A 95 18.37 4.34 11.11
CA ASN A 95 18.72 3.87 12.45
C ASN A 95 17.77 4.36 13.55
N GLU A 96 17.19 5.54 13.41
CA GLU A 96 16.16 6.02 14.33
C GLU A 96 14.80 5.37 14.11
N THR A 97 14.51 4.87 12.91
CA THR A 97 13.15 4.47 12.52
C THR A 97 12.93 2.97 12.62
N PHE A 98 13.78 2.16 11.99
CA PHE A 98 13.53 0.71 11.85
C PHE A 98 13.86 -0.10 13.10
N PRO A 99 14.99 0.10 13.80
CA PRO A 99 15.39 -0.71 14.96
C PRO A 99 14.44 -0.59 16.16
N GLN A 100 13.50 0.35 16.15
CA GLN A 100 12.46 0.43 17.17
C GLN A 100 11.37 -0.65 17.04
N ASN A 101 11.40 -1.45 15.97
CA ASN A 101 10.47 -2.56 15.73
C ASN A 101 11.18 -3.87 16.06
N ASP A 102 10.42 -4.89 16.44
CA ASP A 102 11.00 -6.21 16.75
C ASP A 102 11.44 -6.95 15.48
N LYS A 103 10.74 -6.71 14.36
CA LYS A 103 11.05 -7.26 13.03
C LYS A 103 10.27 -6.54 11.93
N ALA A 104 10.68 -6.76 10.68
CA ALA A 104 9.87 -6.47 9.51
C ALA A 104 9.11 -7.73 9.06
N VAL A 105 7.86 -7.54 8.61
CA VAL A 105 7.06 -8.60 8.00
C VAL A 105 6.68 -8.18 6.59
N LEU A 106 7.09 -8.97 5.61
CA LEU A 106 6.71 -8.84 4.21
C LEU A 106 5.41 -9.58 3.95
N LEU A 107 4.33 -8.85 3.70
CA LEU A 107 3.07 -9.44 3.23
C LEU A 107 3.23 -9.85 1.77
N ASP A 108 3.65 -11.09 1.56
CA ASP A 108 4.02 -11.61 0.24
C ASP A 108 2.83 -12.28 -0.45
N ALA A 109 2.25 -11.56 -1.41
CA ALA A 109 1.11 -12.01 -2.19
C ALA A 109 1.51 -12.69 -3.51
N VAL A 110 2.78 -12.57 -3.91
CA VAL A 110 3.26 -12.96 -5.25
C VAL A 110 4.41 -13.97 -5.22
N GLY A 111 4.98 -14.25 -4.05
CA GLY A 111 6.07 -15.20 -3.86
C GLY A 111 7.46 -14.60 -4.11
N ILE A 112 7.60 -13.27 -4.03
CA ILE A 112 8.87 -12.60 -4.33
C ILE A 112 9.97 -12.98 -3.35
N PHE A 113 9.62 -13.29 -2.10
CA PHE A 113 10.63 -13.64 -1.10
C PHE A 113 11.31 -14.96 -1.46
N ASP A 114 10.54 -15.96 -1.90
CA ASP A 114 11.06 -17.25 -2.32
C ASP A 114 11.90 -17.10 -3.59
N GLU A 115 11.43 -16.33 -4.57
CA GLU A 115 12.17 -16.01 -5.81
C GLU A 115 13.53 -15.37 -5.49
N TYR A 116 13.54 -14.31 -4.68
CA TYR A 116 14.78 -13.64 -4.31
C TYR A 116 15.68 -14.53 -3.47
N SER A 117 15.13 -15.33 -2.57
CA SER A 117 15.94 -16.25 -1.75
C SER A 117 16.67 -17.28 -2.62
N GLN A 118 16.10 -17.68 -3.76
CA GLN A 118 16.71 -18.64 -4.68
C GLN A 118 17.69 -17.98 -5.66
N ASP A 119 17.29 -16.85 -6.26
CA ASP A 119 17.99 -16.29 -7.41
C ASP A 119 18.86 -15.06 -7.08
N SER A 120 18.58 -14.35 -5.98
CA SER A 120 19.24 -13.08 -5.62
C SER A 120 19.14 -12.76 -4.11
N PRO A 121 19.61 -13.65 -3.21
CA PRO A 121 19.42 -13.50 -1.77
C PRO A 121 20.03 -12.20 -1.21
N GLU A 122 21.07 -11.68 -1.87
CA GLU A 122 21.70 -10.40 -1.54
C GLU A 122 20.73 -9.23 -1.55
N LYS A 123 19.65 -9.26 -2.35
CA LYS A 123 18.64 -8.19 -2.36
C LYS A 123 17.85 -8.11 -1.06
N ILE A 124 17.55 -9.27 -0.45
CA ILE A 124 16.88 -9.33 0.85
C ILE A 124 17.86 -8.91 1.93
N LEU A 125 19.08 -9.47 1.91
CA LEU A 125 20.12 -9.19 2.91
C LEU A 125 20.52 -7.72 2.93
N GLU A 126 20.76 -7.12 1.76
CA GLU A 126 21.13 -5.70 1.67
C GLU A 126 20.05 -4.79 2.28
N PHE A 127 18.77 -5.09 2.02
CA PHE A 127 17.68 -4.29 2.58
C PHE A 127 17.52 -4.53 4.09
N SER A 128 17.63 -5.78 4.54
CA SER A 128 17.60 -6.16 5.96
C SER A 128 18.73 -5.49 6.74
N ASP A 129 19.95 -5.52 6.22
CA ASP A 129 21.14 -4.90 6.81
C ASP A 129 20.99 -3.38 6.86
N TRP A 130 20.51 -2.75 5.78
CA TRP A 130 20.29 -1.30 5.76
C TRP A 130 19.22 -0.86 6.77
N MET A 131 18.17 -1.66 6.98
CA MET A 131 17.18 -1.41 8.03
C MET A 131 17.69 -1.77 9.43
N ASN A 132 18.75 -2.58 9.54
CA ASN A 132 19.15 -3.25 10.78
C ASN A 132 17.95 -3.96 11.45
N LEU A 133 17.17 -4.68 10.62
CA LEU A 133 15.90 -5.28 11.02
C LEU A 133 15.59 -6.49 10.14
N ASP A 134 15.41 -7.66 10.77
CA ASP A 134 15.12 -8.91 10.06
C ASP A 134 13.81 -8.83 9.28
N ILE A 135 13.83 -9.28 8.02
CA ILE A 135 12.66 -9.38 7.15
C ILE A 135 12.14 -10.81 7.16
N GLU A 136 10.95 -11.03 7.71
CA GLU A 136 10.26 -12.31 7.63
C GLU A 136 9.14 -12.28 6.57
N PRO A 137 9.05 -13.28 5.67
CA PRO A 137 7.91 -13.39 4.77
C PRO A 137 6.67 -13.88 5.50
N TYR A 138 5.52 -13.33 5.13
CA TYR A 138 4.22 -13.84 5.51
C TYR A 138 3.34 -13.92 4.27
N LYS A 139 3.04 -15.15 3.84
CA LYS A 139 2.23 -15.41 2.66
C LYS A 139 0.80 -14.92 2.86
N VAL A 140 0.31 -14.10 1.94
CA VAL A 140 -1.08 -13.60 1.92
C VAL A 140 -1.73 -13.88 0.57
N SER A 141 -3.06 -13.95 0.51
CA SER A 141 -3.78 -13.99 -0.76
C SER A 141 -4.14 -12.57 -1.23
N LEU A 142 -4.45 -12.43 -2.51
CA LEU A 142 -5.00 -11.18 -3.07
C LEU A 142 -6.52 -11.08 -2.91
N ASP A 143 -7.19 -11.98 -2.17
CA ASP A 143 -8.65 -12.01 -2.07
C ASP A 143 -9.21 -10.73 -1.44
N ARG A 144 -8.55 -10.24 -0.39
CA ARG A 144 -8.94 -8.98 0.25
C ARG A 144 -8.85 -7.82 -0.74
N PHE A 145 -7.73 -7.71 -1.44
CA PHE A 145 -7.53 -6.66 -2.44
C PHE A 145 -8.57 -6.73 -3.56
N LYS A 146 -8.82 -7.94 -4.10
CA LYS A 146 -9.87 -8.21 -5.07
C LYS A 146 -11.24 -7.77 -4.56
N ASN A 147 -11.60 -8.11 -3.33
CA ASN A 147 -12.88 -7.73 -2.73
C ASN A 147 -13.02 -6.21 -2.59
N LEU A 148 -11.96 -5.51 -2.19
CA LEU A 148 -11.97 -4.04 -2.13
C LEU A 148 -12.22 -3.40 -3.50
N LEU A 149 -11.63 -3.95 -4.57
CA LEU A 149 -11.90 -3.48 -5.94
C LEU A 149 -13.36 -3.75 -6.36
N LEU A 150 -13.90 -4.92 -6.01
CA LEU A 150 -15.30 -5.26 -6.29
C LEU A 150 -16.29 -4.39 -5.52
N GLU A 151 -15.95 -3.95 -4.31
CA GLU A 151 -16.78 -2.98 -3.57
C GLU A 151 -16.87 -1.63 -4.29
N CYS A 152 -15.78 -1.19 -4.92
CA CYS A 152 -15.76 0.04 -5.71
C CYS A 152 -16.70 -0.04 -6.94
N THR A 153 -16.85 -1.23 -7.54
CA THR A 153 -17.77 -1.42 -8.68
C THR A 153 -19.24 -1.48 -8.22
N LYS A 154 -19.51 -2.09 -7.06
CA LYS A 154 -20.87 -2.22 -6.49
C LYS A 154 -21.44 -0.91 -5.94
N LYS A 155 -20.62 -0.02 -5.37
CA LYS A 155 -21.10 1.28 -4.86
C LYS A 155 -21.81 2.13 -5.94
N LYS A 156 -21.47 1.94 -7.21
CA LYS A 156 -22.13 2.63 -8.33
C LYS A 156 -23.54 2.12 -8.63
N SER A 157 -23.78 0.81 -8.50
CA SER A 157 -25.10 0.24 -8.84
C SER A 157 -26.22 0.65 -7.89
N LYS A 158 -25.89 1.15 -6.69
CA LYS A 158 -26.88 1.73 -5.76
C LYS A 158 -27.21 3.20 -6.04
N ILE A 159 -26.26 3.98 -6.55
CA ILE A 159 -26.49 5.40 -6.87
C ILE A 159 -27.30 5.52 -8.17
N GLU A 160 -27.05 4.66 -9.16
CA GLU A 160 -27.82 4.61 -10.42
C GLU A 160 -29.27 4.11 -10.22
N LYS A 161 -29.58 3.37 -9.14
CA LYS A 161 -30.93 2.84 -8.86
C LYS A 161 -31.84 3.79 -8.06
N ASN A 162 -31.27 4.77 -7.37
CA ASN A 162 -32.03 5.72 -6.53
C ASN A 162 -32.23 7.09 -7.21
N GLY A 163 -31.93 7.19 -8.51
CA GLY A 163 -32.01 8.42 -9.30
C GLY A 163 -32.95 8.34 -10.52
N ASN A 164 -33.86 7.37 -10.54
CA ASN A 164 -34.98 7.30 -11.50
C ASN A 164 -36.31 7.48 -10.76
#